data_AF-A0A919T739-F1
#
_entry.id   AF-A0A919T739-F1
#
_cell.length_a   1.000
_cell.length_b   1.000
_cell.length_c   1.000
_cell.angle_alpha   90.00
_cell.angle_beta   90.00
_cell.angle_gamma   90.00
#
_symmetry.space_group_name_H-M   'P 1'
#
loop_
_entity.id
_entity.type
_entity.pdbx_description
1 polymer ?
#
loop_
_entity_poly.entity_id
_entity_poly.type
_entity_poly.pdbx_seq_one_letter_code
_entity_poly.pdbx_strand_id
1 'polypeptide(L)'
;MDLPELLRTTGRTGARGRAPAARDDASARAAVQAARELRRAQHAAAIEEILAGEPGGQLSPGAAQVALAALMTAVRAGLVPGTTDRRTGVRDGLSCTLFHVGEGAGVLVAPTWRVLLPGRVLVFHLPGRWATSPRPTRRDPAARAVMFLQPVSEAAA
;
A
#
# COMPACT_ATOMS: atom_id res chain seq x y z
N MET A 1 63.63 -23.24 3.07
CA MET A 1 62.46 -22.50 3.56
C MET A 1 61.52 -23.50 4.21
N ASP A 2 61.48 -23.54 5.54
CA ASP A 2 60.64 -24.49 6.27
C ASP A 2 59.18 -24.01 6.32
N LEU A 3 58.28 -24.86 5.81
CA LEU A 3 56.84 -24.61 5.83
C LEU A 3 56.26 -25.00 7.20
N PRO A 4 55.51 -24.13 7.88
CA PRO A 4 54.98 -24.41 9.22
C PRO A 4 54.14 -25.70 9.29
N GLU A 5 54.36 -26.50 10.32
CA GLU A 5 53.80 -27.85 10.46
C GLU A 5 52.26 -27.87 10.49
N LEU A 6 51.64 -26.81 11.02
CA LEU A 6 50.19 -26.64 11.07
C LEU A 6 49.55 -26.54 9.67
N LEU A 7 50.29 -25.95 8.72
CA LEU A 7 49.92 -25.82 7.32
C LEU A 7 50.04 -27.18 6.60
N ARG A 8 51.04 -27.99 6.96
CA ARG A 8 51.26 -29.33 6.41
C ARG A 8 50.19 -30.33 6.83
N THR A 9 49.69 -30.26 8.07
CA THR A 9 48.74 -31.23 8.62
C THR A 9 47.28 -30.85 8.44
N THR A 10 46.94 -29.56 8.40
CA THR A 10 45.52 -29.13 8.42
C THR A 10 45.13 -28.14 7.33
N GLY A 11 46.09 -27.69 6.50
CA GLY A 11 45.85 -26.68 5.47
C GLY A 11 45.47 -25.29 6.01
N ARG A 12 45.69 -25.01 7.30
CA ARG A 12 45.30 -23.74 7.93
C ARG A 12 46.46 -22.78 8.15
N THR A 13 46.27 -21.55 7.67
CA THR A 13 47.09 -20.38 7.96
C THR A 13 46.51 -19.63 9.18
N GLY A 14 47.11 -19.85 10.36
CA GLY A 14 46.92 -19.00 11.54
C GLY A 14 45.96 -19.52 12.62
N ALA A 15 46.24 -19.11 13.87
CA ALA A 15 45.33 -19.29 14.99
C ALA A 15 44.02 -18.55 14.69
N ARG A 16 42.87 -19.23 14.73
CA ARG A 16 41.58 -18.55 14.62
C ARG A 16 41.46 -17.59 15.79
N GLY A 17 41.63 -16.31 15.54
CA GLY A 17 41.34 -15.26 16.52
C GLY A 17 39.93 -15.48 17.07
N ARG A 18 39.80 -15.35 18.40
CA ARG A 18 38.51 -15.40 19.08
C ARG A 18 37.63 -14.32 18.47
N ALA A 19 36.39 -14.66 18.09
CA ALA A 19 35.43 -13.66 17.64
C ALA A 19 35.34 -12.56 18.71
N PRO A 20 35.36 -11.27 18.33
CA PRO A 20 35.22 -10.19 19.29
C PRO A 20 33.91 -10.37 20.06
N ALA A 21 33.92 -10.00 21.35
CA ALA A 21 32.73 -10.06 22.17
C ALA A 21 31.60 -9.25 21.51
N ALA A 22 30.36 -9.76 21.60
CA ALA A 22 29.20 -9.08 21.05
C ALA A 22 29.11 -7.65 21.64
N ARG A 23 29.01 -6.65 20.76
CA ARG A 23 28.86 -5.25 21.17
C ARG A 23 27.45 -5.05 21.72
N ASP A 24 27.32 -4.43 22.89
CA ASP A 24 26.02 -4.03 23.42
C ASP A 24 25.45 -2.89 22.56
N ASP A 25 24.41 -3.22 21.82
CA ASP A 25 23.69 -2.40 20.86
C ASP A 25 22.22 -2.22 21.27
N ALA A 26 21.88 -2.46 22.54
CA ALA A 26 20.50 -2.37 23.05
C ALA A 26 19.88 -0.98 22.82
N SER A 27 20.63 0.10 23.05
CA SER A 27 20.16 1.48 22.82
C SER A 27 19.89 1.77 21.34
N ALA A 28 20.75 1.27 20.44
CA ALA A 28 20.55 1.40 19.00
C ALA A 28 19.31 0.62 18.53
N ARG A 29 19.09 -0.59 19.05
CA ARG A 29 17.89 -1.38 18.76
C ARG A 29 16.63 -0.70 19.25
N ALA A 30 16.65 -0.13 20.46
CA ALA A 30 15.53 0.63 21.01
C ALA A 30 15.18 1.85 20.14
N ALA A 31 16.18 2.62 19.69
CA ALA A 31 15.97 3.76 18.80
C ALA A 31 15.37 3.34 17.44
N VAL A 32 15.85 2.25 16.85
CA VAL A 32 15.31 1.71 15.60
C VAL A 32 13.85 1.25 15.79
N GLN A 33 13.54 0.62 16.92
CA GLN A 33 12.19 0.16 17.22
C GLN A 33 11.21 1.33 17.38
N ALA A 34 11.58 2.35 18.15
CA ALA A 34 10.77 3.56 18.30
C ALA A 34 10.53 4.25 16.95
N ALA A 35 11.56 4.34 16.09
CA ALA A 35 11.41 4.91 14.76
C ALA A 35 10.50 4.07 13.84
N ARG A 36 10.50 2.74 14.00
CA ARG A 36 9.59 1.84 13.26
C ARG A 36 8.14 2.00 13.74
N GLU A 37 7.94 2.15 15.04
CA GLU A 37 6.62 2.40 15.63
C GLU A 37 6.04 3.72 15.15
N LEU A 38 6.83 4.79 15.19
CA LEU A 38 6.42 6.09 14.68
C LEU A 38 6.03 6.04 13.19
N ARG A 39 6.84 5.40 12.34
CA ARG A 39 6.51 5.25 10.91
C ARG A 39 5.23 4.44 10.70
N ARG A 40 4.99 3.39 11.48
CA ARG A 40 3.74 2.61 11.41
C ARG A 40 2.53 3.44 11.81
N ALA A 41 2.64 4.24 12.88
CA ALA A 41 1.56 5.12 13.32
C ALA A 41 1.24 6.21 12.28
N GLN A 42 2.27 6.84 11.72
CA GLN A 42 2.11 7.83 10.64
C GLN A 42 1.47 7.22 9.39
N HIS A 43 1.88 6.01 9.02
CA HIS A 43 1.29 5.28 7.89
C HIS A 43 -0.17 4.91 8.13
N ALA A 44 -0.52 4.46 9.34
CA ALA A 44 -1.91 4.17 9.70
C ALA A 44 -2.79 5.42 9.64
N ALA A 45 -2.33 6.54 10.21
CA ALA A 45 -3.03 7.83 10.13
C ALA A 45 -3.20 8.29 8.68
N ALA A 46 -2.19 8.10 7.83
CA ALA A 46 -2.29 8.40 6.40
C ALA A 46 -3.35 7.55 5.69
N ILE A 47 -3.48 6.26 6.02
CA ILE A 47 -4.55 5.40 5.47
C ILE A 47 -5.93 5.89 5.94
N GLU A 48 -6.08 6.20 7.23
CA GLU A 48 -7.34 6.71 7.78
C GLU A 48 -7.77 8.01 7.09
N GLU A 49 -6.85 8.95 6.88
CA GLU A 49 -7.10 10.19 6.15
C GLU A 49 -7.60 9.91 4.72
N ILE A 50 -6.95 9.00 3.99
CA ILE A 50 -7.36 8.65 2.61
C ILE A 50 -8.76 8.07 2.58
N LEU A 51 -9.11 7.21 3.55
CA LEU A 51 -10.40 6.53 3.59
C LEU A 51 -11.54 7.44 4.09
N ALA A 52 -11.23 8.45 4.91
CA ALA A 52 -12.19 9.46 5.35
C ALA A 52 -12.33 10.63 4.36
N GLY A 53 -11.37 10.79 3.45
CA GLY A 53 -11.33 11.89 2.49
C GLY A 53 -12.37 11.77 1.37
N GLU A 54 -12.88 12.93 0.95
CA GLU A 54 -13.77 13.01 -0.21
C GLU A 54 -13.01 12.78 -1.53
N PRO A 55 -13.64 12.16 -2.54
CA PRO A 55 -13.03 11.99 -3.86
C PRO A 55 -12.57 13.33 -4.46
N GLY A 56 -11.30 13.41 -4.81
CA GLY A 56 -10.70 14.63 -5.37
C GLY A 56 -10.35 15.72 -4.34
N GLY A 57 -10.59 15.47 -3.06
CA GLY A 57 -10.08 16.30 -1.97
C GLY A 57 -8.56 16.32 -1.91
N GLN A 58 -7.99 17.41 -1.39
CA GLN A 58 -6.56 17.51 -1.17
C GLN A 58 -6.13 16.68 0.03
N LEU A 59 -5.18 15.78 -0.17
CA LEU A 59 -4.55 14.97 0.88
C LEU A 59 -3.32 15.67 1.47
N SER A 60 -2.96 15.28 2.69
CA SER A 60 -1.68 15.60 3.30
C SER A 60 -0.51 14.98 2.50
N PRO A 61 0.74 15.48 2.66
CA PRO A 61 1.88 14.92 1.93
C PRO A 61 2.08 13.41 2.14
N GLY A 62 1.87 12.93 3.36
CA GLY A 62 2.02 11.51 3.71
C GLY A 62 0.92 10.65 3.09
N ALA A 63 -0.34 11.07 3.26
CA ALA A 63 -1.50 10.42 2.65
C ALA A 63 -1.39 10.38 1.12
N ALA A 64 -0.98 11.48 0.49
CA ALA A 64 -0.80 11.55 -0.96
C ALA A 64 0.24 10.54 -1.47
N GLN A 65 1.36 10.35 -0.75
CA GLN A 65 2.38 9.36 -1.12
C GLN A 65 1.88 7.92 -1.00
N VAL A 66 1.16 7.59 0.08
CA VAL A 66 0.56 6.27 0.29
C VAL A 66 -0.50 5.98 -0.78
N ALA A 67 -1.38 6.95 -1.04
CA ALA A 67 -2.39 6.89 -2.09
C ALA A 67 -1.77 6.68 -3.47
N LEU A 68 -0.70 7.40 -3.80
CA LEU A 68 0.01 7.27 -5.07
C LEU A 68 0.64 5.88 -5.21
N ALA A 69 1.24 5.32 -4.15
CA ALA A 69 1.83 3.99 -4.19
C ALA A 69 0.79 2.89 -4.46
N ALA A 70 -0.37 2.97 -3.79
CA ALA A 70 -1.50 2.08 -4.05
C ALA A 70 -2.05 2.26 -5.47
N LEU A 71 -2.22 3.51 -5.92
CA LEU A 71 -2.66 3.84 -7.28
C LEU A 71 -1.72 3.24 -8.34
N MET A 72 -0.42 3.47 -8.22
CA MET A 72 0.55 2.95 -9.19
C MET A 72 0.57 1.42 -9.22
N THR A 73 0.24 0.77 -8.10
CA THR A 73 0.06 -0.68 -8.05
C THR A 73 -1.18 -1.11 -8.82
N ALA A 74 -2.30 -0.38 -8.70
CA ALA A 74 -3.51 -0.64 -9.48
C ALA A 74 -3.35 -0.35 -10.98
N VAL A 75 -2.60 0.69 -11.35
CA VAL A 75 -2.29 1.02 -12.76
C VAL A 75 -1.51 -0.12 -13.42
N ARG A 76 -0.50 -0.65 -12.73
CA ARG A 76 0.32 -1.76 -13.20
C ARG A 76 -0.39 -3.12 -13.15
N ALA A 77 -1.47 -3.23 -12.37
CA ALA A 77 -2.25 -4.45 -12.30
C ALA A 77 -2.97 -4.73 -13.63
N GLY A 78 -3.09 -6.03 -13.94
CA GLY A 78 -3.97 -6.49 -15.01
C GLY A 78 -5.44 -6.22 -14.70
N LEU A 79 -6.31 -6.45 -15.69
CA LEU A 79 -7.75 -6.45 -15.45
C LEU A 79 -8.10 -7.54 -14.42
N VAL A 80 -9.04 -7.25 -13.54
CA VAL A 80 -9.52 -8.26 -12.60
C VAL A 80 -10.22 -9.38 -13.41
N PRO A 81 -9.93 -10.66 -13.15
CA PRO A 81 -10.57 -11.78 -13.86
C PRO A 81 -12.10 -11.66 -13.86
N GLY A 82 -12.71 -11.92 -15.02
CA GLY A 82 -14.15 -11.81 -15.21
C GLY A 82 -14.68 -10.38 -15.32
N THR A 83 -13.81 -9.37 -15.42
CA THR A 83 -14.21 -7.98 -15.67
C THR A 83 -13.38 -7.32 -16.75
N THR A 84 -13.99 -6.38 -17.46
CA THR A 84 -13.38 -5.68 -18.60
C THR A 84 -13.00 -4.24 -18.27
N ASP A 85 -13.46 -3.70 -17.14
CA ASP A 85 -13.43 -2.27 -16.83
C ASP A 85 -12.64 -1.91 -15.57
N ARG A 86 -12.38 -2.87 -14.66
CA ARG A 86 -11.71 -2.62 -13.37
C ARG A 86 -10.29 -3.19 -13.24
N ARG A 87 -9.43 -2.44 -12.55
CA ARG A 87 -8.09 -2.86 -12.10
C ARG A 87 -7.95 -2.61 -10.62
N THR A 88 -7.43 -3.58 -9.87
CA THR A 88 -7.23 -3.44 -8.43
C THR A 88 -5.79 -3.75 -8.07
N GLY A 89 -5.20 -2.90 -7.24
CA GLY A 89 -3.87 -3.10 -6.67
C GLY A 89 -3.90 -2.88 -5.16
N VAL A 90 -3.06 -3.62 -4.44
CA VAL A 90 -2.93 -3.49 -2.98
C VAL A 90 -1.49 -3.18 -2.65
N ARG A 91 -1.27 -2.17 -1.80
CA ARG A 91 0.05 -1.79 -1.32
C ARG A 91 -0.03 -1.34 0.15
N ASP A 92 0.80 -1.95 0.98
CA ASP A 92 1.03 -1.55 2.38
C ASP A 92 -0.28 -1.33 3.19
N GLY A 93 -1.25 -2.23 3.01
CA GLY A 93 -2.53 -2.18 3.74
C GLY A 93 -3.60 -1.28 3.12
N LEU A 94 -3.32 -0.63 1.98
CA LEU A 94 -4.30 0.14 1.23
C LEU A 94 -4.55 -0.50 -0.14
N SER A 95 -5.82 -0.61 -0.53
CA SER A 95 -6.24 -1.04 -1.86
C SER A 95 -6.71 0.14 -2.68
N CYS A 96 -6.42 0.12 -3.98
CA CYS A 96 -6.93 1.05 -4.96
C CYS A 96 -7.59 0.27 -6.09
N THR A 97 -8.84 0.62 -6.40
CA THR A 97 -9.54 0.13 -7.60
C THR A 97 -9.74 1.27 -8.59
N LEU A 98 -9.34 1.03 -9.82
CA LEU A 98 -9.57 1.91 -10.97
C LEU A 98 -10.75 1.38 -11.77
N PHE A 99 -11.82 2.15 -11.85
CA PHE A 99 -13.00 1.87 -12.66
C PHE A 99 -12.92 2.65 -13.97
N HIS A 100 -13.12 1.99 -15.11
CA HIS A 100 -13.32 2.69 -16.37
C HIS A 100 -14.73 3.25 -16.45
N VAL A 101 -14.85 4.56 -16.69
CA VAL A 101 -16.13 5.27 -16.72
C VAL A 101 -16.45 5.88 -18.08
N GLY A 102 -15.58 5.69 -19.07
CA GLY A 102 -15.68 6.30 -20.40
C GLY A 102 -15.31 7.78 -20.39
N GLU A 103 -16.14 8.62 -19.76
CA GLU A 103 -15.97 10.07 -19.70
C GLU A 103 -15.68 10.58 -18.28
N GLY A 104 -14.93 11.68 -18.21
CA GLY A 104 -14.46 12.29 -16.95
C GLY A 104 -13.03 11.88 -16.59
N ALA A 105 -12.55 12.41 -15.47
CA ALA A 105 -11.23 12.09 -14.96
C ALA A 105 -11.26 11.99 -13.43
N GLY A 106 -10.74 10.88 -12.90
CA GLY A 106 -10.39 10.76 -11.50
C GLY A 106 -9.17 11.64 -11.23
N VAL A 107 -9.13 12.24 -10.04
CA VAL A 107 -8.01 13.07 -9.63
C VAL A 107 -7.52 12.65 -8.25
N LEU A 108 -6.21 12.56 -8.11
CA LEU A 108 -5.52 12.48 -6.82
C LEU A 108 -4.82 13.82 -6.60
N VAL A 109 -5.18 14.53 -5.53
CA VAL A 109 -4.68 15.87 -5.24
C VAL A 109 -3.75 15.82 -4.03
N ALA A 110 -2.50 16.23 -4.24
CA ALA A 110 -1.51 16.45 -3.20
C ALA A 110 -1.21 17.95 -3.07
N PRO A 111 -0.49 18.39 -2.03
CA PRO A 111 -0.24 19.82 -1.82
C PRO A 111 0.61 20.47 -2.93
N THR A 112 1.49 19.71 -3.59
CA THR A 112 2.43 20.23 -4.60
C THR A 112 2.27 19.61 -5.99
N TRP A 113 1.39 18.61 -6.13
CA TRP A 113 1.17 17.90 -7.38
C TRP A 113 -0.23 17.31 -7.45
N ARG A 114 -0.67 16.97 -8.66
CA ARG A 114 -1.92 16.25 -8.89
C ARG A 114 -1.73 15.20 -9.97
N VAL A 115 -2.45 14.09 -9.87
CA VAL A 115 -2.50 13.05 -10.89
C VAL A 115 -3.90 13.02 -11.48
N LEU A 116 -3.99 13.08 -12.81
CA LEU A 116 -5.23 12.97 -13.56
C LEU A 116 -5.30 11.58 -14.21
N LEU A 117 -6.47 10.95 -14.13
CA LEU A 117 -6.75 9.64 -14.71
C LEU A 117 -7.92 9.75 -15.70
N PRO A 118 -7.65 10.07 -16.98
CA PRO A 118 -8.68 10.21 -17.99
C PRO A 118 -9.48 8.91 -18.18
N GLY A 119 -10.81 9.04 -18.26
CA GLY A 119 -11.74 7.93 -18.46
C GLY A 119 -11.77 6.92 -17.32
N ARG A 120 -11.18 7.25 -16.15
CA ARG A 120 -11.12 6.37 -14.99
C ARG A 120 -11.41 7.10 -13.69
N VAL A 121 -12.08 6.44 -12.76
CA VAL A 121 -12.24 6.91 -11.39
C VAL A 121 -11.48 5.97 -10.46
N LEU A 122 -10.82 6.54 -9.45
CA LEU A 122 -10.09 5.81 -8.43
C LEU A 122 -10.91 5.72 -7.14
N VAL A 123 -10.90 4.55 -6.51
CA VAL A 123 -11.55 4.31 -5.21
C VAL A 123 -10.54 3.64 -4.29
N PHE A 124 -10.26 4.27 -3.16
CA PHE A 124 -9.44 3.70 -2.11
C PHE A 124 -10.30 2.93 -1.12
N HIS A 125 -9.82 1.78 -0.67
CA HIS A 125 -10.52 0.94 0.29
C HIS A 125 -9.55 0.03 1.06
N LEU A 126 -10.04 -0.54 2.15
CA LEU A 126 -9.29 -1.57 2.87
C LEU A 126 -9.22 -2.88 2.05
N PRO A 127 -8.11 -3.64 2.14
CA PRO A 127 -8.01 -4.96 1.54
C PRO A 127 -9.15 -5.88 1.97
N GLY A 128 -9.61 -6.72 1.04
CA GLY A 128 -10.74 -7.63 1.27
C GLY A 128 -12.11 -6.98 1.26
N ARG A 129 -12.21 -5.64 1.26
CA ARG A 129 -13.48 -4.95 1.01
C ARG A 129 -13.72 -4.77 -0.48
N TRP A 130 -14.97 -4.89 -0.90
CA TRP A 130 -15.35 -4.58 -2.27
C TRP A 130 -15.49 -3.08 -2.47
N ALA A 131 -14.80 -2.56 -3.50
CA ALA A 131 -15.04 -1.22 -4.00
C ALA A 131 -16.24 -1.23 -4.94
N THR A 132 -17.12 -0.26 -4.78
CA THR A 132 -18.23 0.00 -5.72
C THR A 132 -17.87 1.22 -6.56
N SER A 133 -18.15 1.16 -7.85
CA SER A 133 -17.97 2.33 -8.72
C SER A 133 -18.93 3.45 -8.26
N PRO A 134 -18.43 4.68 -8.04
CA PRO A 134 -19.27 5.82 -7.64
C PRO A 134 -20.20 6.30 -8.76
N ARG A 135 -20.06 5.78 -9.99
CA ARG A 135 -21.04 5.92 -11.08
C ARG A 135 -21.37 4.54 -11.64
N PRO A 136 -22.62 4.25 -12.01
CA PRO A 136 -22.92 3.01 -12.74
C PRO A 136 -22.10 2.99 -14.03
N THR A 137 -21.13 2.09 -14.12
CA THR A 137 -20.30 1.91 -15.30
C THR A 137 -21.19 1.33 -16.40
N ARG A 138 -21.75 2.19 -17.26
CA ARG A 138 -22.53 1.71 -18.40
C ARG A 138 -21.59 1.12 -19.46
N ARG A 139 -21.34 -0.18 -19.35
CA ARG A 139 -21.38 -1.18 -20.42
C ARG A 139 -21.30 -2.59 -19.80
N ASP A 140 -22.31 -2.93 -19.02
CA ASP A 140 -22.66 -4.33 -18.76
C ASP A 140 -23.89 -4.67 -19.62
N PRO A 141 -23.77 -5.52 -20.66
CA PRO A 141 -24.93 -6.03 -21.38
C PRO A 141 -25.74 -7.03 -20.53
N ALA A 142 -25.24 -7.48 -19.39
CA ALA A 142 -25.89 -8.39 -18.46
C ALA A 142 -26.21 -7.69 -17.14
N ALA A 143 -27.12 -6.71 -17.20
CA ALA A 143 -27.70 -6.05 -16.04
C ALA A 143 -28.01 -7.04 -14.91
N ARG A 144 -27.29 -6.95 -13.79
CA ARG A 144 -27.69 -7.57 -12.52
C ARG A 144 -27.99 -6.45 -11.53
N ALA A 145 -29.23 -6.45 -11.05
CA ALA A 145 -29.81 -5.46 -10.17
C ALA A 145 -29.00 -5.25 -8.89
N VAL A 146 -28.89 -3.98 -8.48
CA VAL A 146 -28.37 -3.56 -7.18
C VAL A 146 -29.46 -3.77 -6.14
N MET A 147 -29.24 -4.67 -5.18
CA MET A 147 -30.10 -4.83 -4.01
C MET A 147 -29.56 -3.94 -2.90
N PHE A 148 -30.30 -2.90 -2.51
CA PHE A 148 -29.99 -2.09 -1.33
C PHE A 148 -30.55 -2.78 -0.09
N LEU A 149 -29.68 -3.27 0.79
CA LEU A 149 -30.05 -3.51 2.18
C LEU A 149 -29.55 -2.32 2.98
N GLN A 150 -30.46 -1.40 3.31
CA GLN A 150 -30.18 -0.41 4.35
C GLN A 150 -30.26 -1.10 5.72
N PRO A 151 -29.27 -0.97 6.62
CA PRO A 151 -29.49 -1.29 8.01
C PRO A 151 -30.52 -0.31 8.59
N VAL A 152 -31.52 -0.85 9.27
CA VAL A 152 -32.56 -0.11 10.00
C VAL A 152 -31.88 0.81 11.01
N SER A 153 -32.14 2.11 10.91
CA SER A 153 -31.76 3.06 11.94
C SER A 153 -32.59 2.79 13.20
N GLU A 154 -31.96 2.35 14.30
CA GLU A 154 -32.52 2.56 15.62
C GLU A 154 -32.25 4.02 16.02
N ALA A 155 -33.27 4.85 15.83
CA ALA A 155 -33.40 6.11 16.52
C ALA A 155 -34.41 5.94 17.66
N ALA A 156 -33.94 6.25 18.87
CA ALA A 156 -34.66 6.71 20.04
C ALA A 156 -35.62 5.75 20.78
N ALA A 157 -35.22 5.43 22.02
CA ALA A 157 -35.96 5.83 23.20
C ALA A 157 -34.98 6.28 24.29
#